data_AF-A0A953FBQ2-F1
#
_entry.id   AF-A0A953FBQ2-F1
#
_cell.length_a   1.000
_cell.length_b   1.000
_cell.length_c   1.000
_cell.angle_alpha   90.00
_cell.angle_beta   90.00
_cell.angle_gamma   90.00
#
_symmetry.space_group_name_H-M   'P 1'
#
loop_
_entity.id
_entity.type
_entity.pdbx_description
1 polymer ?
#
loop_
_entity_poly.entity_id
_entity_poly.type
_entity_poly.pdbx_seq_one_letter_code
_entity_poly.pdbx_strand_id
1 'polypeptide(L)'
;MAKKQRLPRVAYFCMEYGLQSDFKIYAGGLGILAGDYLKGAKDHKFPIVGIGIKWKQGYTDQRITKEGKALDTFPIYKYPFLKDTGVVVTVNIRNRPVKCKVWLDKTHDNVPLYLLDTDVPGNEDGWITGQLYGWFGEERIAQEMVLGIGGVRALRALGIDADVFHFNEGHALFAGFELQREKMEAGMPYKDALAATRNQIVFTTHTPVVQGNESHYIDRLMYMGADNGCFTKSQLAALGGSPFNMTVGALRLSRKSNAVAKLHAKTANKMWKHVKGRSEIVAITNAIHTPTWVDQRMLKAAETGGDLWTLHQQNKKALFKF
;
A
#
# COMPACT_ATOMS: atom_id res chain seq x y z
N MET A 1 -4.73 -33.23 20.37
CA MET A 1 -4.21 -31.84 20.56
C MET A 1 -4.30 -31.13 19.22
N ALA A 2 -5.14 -30.10 19.08
CA ALA A 2 -5.20 -29.33 17.84
C ALA A 2 -3.83 -28.68 17.60
N LYS A 3 -3.20 -28.95 16.44
CA LYS A 3 -1.98 -28.24 16.03
C LYS A 3 -2.29 -26.74 16.10
N LYS A 4 -1.64 -25.99 17.00
CA LYS A 4 -1.67 -24.52 16.99
C LYS A 4 -1.25 -24.09 15.59
N GLN A 5 -2.21 -23.67 14.78
CA GLN A 5 -1.96 -23.30 13.40
C GLN A 5 -1.16 -22.01 13.42
N ARG A 6 0.11 -22.07 13.00
CA ARG A 6 0.99 -20.90 12.91
C ARG A 6 0.36 -19.91 11.94
N LEU A 7 0.14 -18.67 12.38
CA LEU A 7 -0.36 -17.61 11.50
C LEU A 7 0.65 -17.34 10.38
N PRO A 8 0.20 -17.10 9.13
CA PRO A 8 1.08 -16.79 8.02
C PRO A 8 1.76 -15.43 8.23
N ARG A 9 3.03 -15.31 7.84
CA ARG A 9 3.75 -14.03 7.78
C ARG A 9 3.21 -13.20 6.63
N VAL A 10 2.84 -11.95 6.88
CA VAL A 10 2.22 -11.08 5.88
C VAL A 10 3.12 -9.87 5.60
N ALA A 11 3.40 -9.62 4.32
CA ALA A 11 3.91 -8.34 3.86
C ALA A 11 2.73 -7.54 3.29
N TYR A 12 2.40 -6.44 3.95
CA TYR A 12 1.30 -5.55 3.58
C TYR A 12 1.86 -4.39 2.76
N PHE A 13 1.45 -4.26 1.50
CA PHE A 13 1.92 -3.23 0.58
C PHE A 13 0.85 -2.15 0.42
N CYS A 14 1.24 -0.90 0.62
CA CYS A 14 0.37 0.25 0.41
C CYS A 14 1.19 1.46 -0.04
N MET A 15 0.55 2.29 -0.87
CA MET A 15 1.12 3.57 -1.31
C MET A 15 1.20 4.60 -0.16
N GLU A 16 0.37 4.44 0.88
CA GLU A 16 0.23 5.41 1.96
C GLU A 16 -0.01 4.79 3.34
N TYR A 17 0.44 5.49 4.39
CA TYR A 17 0.27 5.09 5.79
C TYR A 17 0.00 6.28 6.71
N GLY A 18 -1.21 6.35 7.26
CA GLY A 18 -1.65 7.37 8.21
C GLY A 18 -1.33 6.97 9.65
N LEU A 19 -0.08 7.15 10.07
CA LEU A 19 0.36 6.77 11.42
C LEU A 19 0.24 7.91 12.42
N GLN A 20 0.72 9.10 12.05
CA GLN A 20 0.61 10.35 12.80
C GLN A 20 0.51 11.54 11.83
N SER A 21 0.04 12.68 12.33
CA SER A 21 -0.28 13.85 11.51
C SER A 21 0.96 14.55 10.93
N ASP A 22 2.12 14.42 11.55
CA ASP A 22 3.41 14.95 11.11
C ASP A 22 4.18 13.98 10.18
N PHE A 23 3.77 12.71 10.13
CA PHE A 23 4.30 11.74 9.19
C PHE A 23 3.52 11.79 7.86
N LYS A 24 3.95 12.69 6.97
CA LYS A 24 3.24 13.05 5.73
C LYS A 24 3.47 12.04 4.60
N ILE A 25 3.09 10.79 4.84
CA ILE A 25 3.13 9.70 3.86
C ILE A 25 1.74 9.14 3.55
N TYR A 26 0.69 9.96 3.70
CA TYR A 26 -0.69 9.60 3.38
C TYR A 26 -1.52 10.80 2.89
N ALA A 27 -2.59 10.50 2.16
CA ALA A 27 -3.52 11.48 1.60
C ALA A 27 -4.91 11.42 2.26
N GLY A 28 -5.39 10.23 2.62
CA GLY A 28 -6.76 10.09 3.12
C GLY A 28 -7.08 8.74 3.75
N GLY A 29 -8.35 8.32 3.61
CA GLY A 29 -8.91 7.17 4.32
C GLY A 29 -8.24 5.83 4.06
N LEU A 30 -7.66 5.63 2.86
CA LEU A 30 -6.92 4.41 2.53
C LEU A 30 -5.63 4.31 3.37
N GLY A 31 -4.89 5.42 3.51
CA GLY A 31 -3.71 5.53 4.35
C GLY A 31 -4.04 5.46 5.84
N ILE A 32 -5.12 6.13 6.28
CA ILE A 32 -5.60 6.00 7.67
C ILE A 32 -5.88 4.53 8.01
N LEU A 33 -6.60 3.82 7.14
CA LEU A 33 -6.85 2.38 7.33
C LEU A 33 -5.54 1.59 7.38
N ALA A 34 -4.58 1.86 6.48
CA ALA A 34 -3.30 1.18 6.46
C ALA A 34 -2.53 1.39 7.78
N GLY A 35 -2.51 2.62 8.31
CA GLY A 35 -1.90 2.94 9.60
C GLY A 35 -2.57 2.23 10.76
N ASP A 36 -3.90 2.28 10.83
CA ASP A 36 -4.69 1.59 11.86
C ASP A 36 -4.53 0.07 11.78
N TYR A 37 -4.41 -0.48 10.57
CA TYR A 37 -4.15 -1.90 10.36
C TYR A 37 -2.79 -2.33 10.93
N LEU A 38 -1.73 -1.52 10.71
CA LEU A 38 -0.40 -1.82 11.28
C LEU A 38 -0.35 -1.69 12.80
N LYS A 39 -1.10 -0.73 13.38
CA LYS A 39 -1.21 -0.58 14.85
C LYS A 39 -1.97 -1.74 15.47
N GLY A 40 -3.16 -2.07 14.95
CA GLY A 40 -3.93 -3.23 15.40
C GLY A 40 -3.17 -4.55 15.23
N ALA A 41 -2.39 -4.70 14.16
CA ALA A 41 -1.52 -5.86 13.98
C ALA A 41 -0.47 -5.98 15.09
N LYS A 42 0.04 -4.86 15.61
CA LYS A 42 1.00 -4.84 16.72
C LYS A 42 0.33 -5.30 18.01
N ASP A 43 -0.82 -4.71 18.35
CA ASP A 43 -1.59 -5.02 19.56
C ASP A 43 -1.93 -6.51 19.66
N HIS A 44 -2.34 -7.09 18.53
CA HIS A 44 -2.69 -8.50 18.44
C HIS A 44 -1.50 -9.43 18.16
N LYS A 45 -0.28 -8.89 18.05
CA LYS A 45 0.96 -9.63 17.76
C LYS A 45 0.87 -10.47 16.48
N PHE A 46 0.19 -9.94 15.47
CA PHE A 46 0.13 -10.58 14.16
C PHE A 46 1.48 -10.44 13.43
N PRO A 47 1.96 -11.49 12.74
CA PRO A 47 3.25 -11.47 12.05
C PRO A 47 3.17 -10.69 10.73
N ILE A 48 2.97 -9.38 10.81
CA ILE A 48 2.78 -8.47 9.69
C ILE A 48 3.95 -7.47 9.63
N VAL A 49 4.38 -7.12 8.42
CA VAL A 49 5.24 -5.97 8.15
C VAL A 49 4.59 -5.08 7.08
N GLY A 50 4.76 -3.77 7.21
CA GLY A 50 4.33 -2.81 6.20
C GLY A 50 5.44 -2.54 5.18
N ILE A 51 5.07 -2.37 3.91
CA ILE A 51 5.93 -1.94 2.81
C ILE A 51 5.28 -0.74 2.13
N GLY A 52 6.02 0.35 1.98
CA GLY A 52 5.53 1.61 1.42
C GLY A 52 6.61 2.48 0.80
N ILE A 53 6.27 3.72 0.49
CA ILE A 53 7.19 4.72 -0.05
C ILE A 53 7.42 5.82 0.97
N LYS A 54 8.68 6.24 1.13
CA LYS A 54 9.04 7.45 1.87
C LYS A 54 8.82 8.67 0.97
N TRP A 55 7.67 9.32 1.10
CA TRP A 55 7.34 10.50 0.32
C TRP A 55 8.11 11.75 0.80
N LYS A 56 8.74 12.46 -0.14
CA LYS A 56 9.46 13.72 0.12
C LYS A 56 8.51 14.88 0.43
N GLN A 57 7.38 14.96 -0.26
CA GLN A 57 6.43 16.08 -0.19
C GLN A 57 5.04 15.69 0.31
N GLY A 58 4.80 14.41 0.61
CA GLY A 58 3.47 13.92 0.96
C GLY A 58 2.44 14.14 -0.16
N TYR A 59 1.18 14.36 0.21
CA TYR A 59 0.07 14.61 -0.73
C TYR A 59 -0.10 16.10 -1.06
N THR A 60 -0.63 16.89 -0.13
CA THR A 60 -0.72 18.36 -0.17
C THR A 60 -0.77 18.92 1.25
N ASP A 61 -0.13 20.08 1.47
CA ASP A 61 -0.34 20.94 2.64
C ASP A 61 -1.18 22.15 2.20
N GLN A 62 -2.49 22.08 2.48
CA GLN A 62 -3.43 23.12 2.05
C GLN A 62 -3.33 24.35 2.96
N ARG A 63 -3.14 25.51 2.36
CA ARG A 63 -3.16 26.81 3.02
C ARG A 63 -4.32 27.64 2.54
N ILE A 64 -4.92 28.43 3.44
CA ILE A 64 -5.98 29.38 3.09
C ILE A 64 -5.38 30.79 3.12
N THR A 65 -5.51 31.55 2.02
CA THR A 65 -5.03 32.94 1.97
C THR A 65 -5.93 33.86 2.80
N LYS A 66 -5.47 35.11 3.01
CA LYS A 66 -6.27 36.13 3.71
C LYS A 66 -7.59 36.42 3.01
N GLU A 67 -7.66 36.20 1.69
CA GLU A 67 -8.84 36.36 0.84
C GLU A 67 -9.71 35.09 0.79
N GLY A 68 -9.41 34.06 1.59
CA GLY A 68 -10.17 32.82 1.65
C GLY A 68 -9.91 31.85 0.49
N LYS A 69 -8.84 32.03 -0.28
CA LYS A 69 -8.49 31.10 -1.38
C LYS A 69 -7.68 29.92 -0.86
N ALA A 70 -8.02 28.71 -1.29
CA ALA A 70 -7.22 27.53 -1.03
C ALA A 70 -5.99 27.49 -1.95
N LEU A 71 -4.82 27.22 -1.37
CA LEU A 71 -3.56 27.01 -2.05
C LEU A 71 -2.99 25.66 -1.63
N ASP A 72 -2.66 24.83 -2.60
CA ASP A 72 -1.93 23.59 -2.36
C ASP A 72 -0.43 23.89 -2.29
N THR A 73 0.22 23.41 -1.24
CA THR A 73 1.68 23.54 -1.07
C THR A 73 2.31 22.16 -0.86
N PHE A 74 3.55 22.01 -1.32
CA PHE A 74 4.26 20.72 -1.33
C PHE A 74 5.62 20.85 -0.61
N PRO A 75 5.61 21.16 0.70
CA PRO A 75 6.84 21.33 1.46
C PRO A 75 7.63 20.03 1.52
N ILE A 76 8.96 20.14 1.63
CA ILE A 76 9.83 18.98 1.80
C ILE A 76 9.81 18.56 3.27
N TYR A 77 9.39 17.33 3.54
CA TYR A 77 9.38 16.75 4.88
C TYR A 77 10.65 15.95 5.15
N LYS A 78 11.12 16.04 6.40
CA LYS A 78 12.24 15.25 6.92
C LYS A 78 11.75 14.41 8.08
N TYR A 79 12.14 13.15 8.10
CA TYR A 79 11.71 12.17 9.10
C TYR A 79 12.93 11.64 9.86
N PRO A 80 13.50 12.41 10.81
CA PRO A 80 14.71 12.01 11.53
C PRO A 80 14.53 10.75 12.39
N PHE A 81 13.28 10.39 12.71
CA PHE A 81 12.95 9.17 13.43
C PHE A 81 13.09 7.89 12.58
N LEU A 82 13.15 8.01 11.25
CA LEU A 82 13.35 6.84 10.38
C LEU A 82 14.77 6.32 10.50
N LYS A 83 14.87 5.02 10.76
CA LYS A 83 16.15 4.33 10.83
C LYS A 83 16.60 3.91 9.43
N ASP A 84 17.82 4.27 9.07
CA ASP A 84 18.50 3.70 7.91
C ASP A 84 18.78 2.22 8.15
N THR A 85 18.32 1.35 7.25
CA THR A 85 18.59 -0.09 7.33
C THR A 85 19.97 -0.47 6.79
N GLY A 86 20.63 0.43 6.06
CA GLY A 86 21.84 0.15 5.28
C GLY A 86 21.58 -0.59 3.97
N VAL A 87 20.33 -1.01 3.70
CA VAL A 87 19.95 -1.72 2.48
C VAL A 87 19.58 -0.74 1.37
N VAL A 88 20.15 -0.97 0.20
CA VAL A 88 19.78 -0.33 -1.06
C VAL A 88 19.51 -1.44 -2.08
N VAL A 89 18.34 -1.39 -2.70
CA VAL A 89 17.98 -2.30 -3.80
C VAL A 89 17.88 -1.52 -5.09
N THR A 90 18.01 -2.18 -6.24
CA THR A 90 17.88 -1.54 -7.55
C THR A 90 16.59 -1.98 -8.21
N VAL A 91 15.90 -1.06 -8.89
CA VAL A 91 14.76 -1.33 -9.78
C VAL A 91 15.11 -0.78 -11.15
N ASN A 92 14.97 -1.58 -12.21
CA ASN A 92 15.22 -1.10 -13.57
C ASN A 92 13.97 -0.41 -14.10
N ILE A 93 14.06 0.89 -14.36
CA ILE A 93 12.95 1.71 -14.87
C ILE A 93 13.45 2.39 -16.15
N ARG A 94 12.76 2.17 -17.28
CA ARG A 94 13.19 2.65 -18.61
C ARG A 94 14.62 2.20 -18.95
N ASN A 95 14.95 0.95 -18.62
CA ASN A 95 16.30 0.37 -18.73
C ASN A 95 17.40 1.10 -17.94
N ARG A 96 17.04 1.98 -16.98
CA ARG A 96 17.99 2.62 -16.08
C ARG A 96 17.90 2.02 -14.67
N PRO A 97 19.03 1.73 -14.03
CA PRO A 97 19.03 1.25 -12.65
C PRO A 97 18.69 2.40 -11.69
N VAL A 98 17.55 2.31 -11.02
CA VAL A 98 17.12 3.25 -9.98
C VAL A 98 17.38 2.64 -8.62
N LYS A 99 18.22 3.29 -7.80
CA LYS A 99 18.51 2.86 -6.43
C LYS A 99 17.34 3.20 -5.52
N CYS A 100 16.94 2.27 -4.68
CA CYS A 100 15.88 2.46 -3.69
C CYS A 100 16.48 2.14 -2.32
N LYS A 101 16.74 3.18 -1.54
CA LYS A 101 17.18 3.03 -0.15
C LYS A 101 16.00 2.63 0.72
N VAL A 102 16.25 1.73 1.67
CA VAL A 102 15.20 1.20 2.56
C VAL A 102 15.33 1.81 3.95
N TRP A 103 14.27 2.47 4.38
CA TRP A 103 14.12 3.04 5.72
C TRP A 103 13.19 2.18 6.56
N LEU A 104 13.37 2.21 7.88
CA LEU A 104 12.57 1.49 8.84
C LEU A 104 11.93 2.45 9.85
N ASP A 105 10.61 2.39 9.96
CA ASP A 105 9.85 2.97 11.06
C ASP A 105 9.54 1.92 12.14
N LYS A 106 9.81 2.30 13.39
CA LYS A 106 9.45 1.58 14.62
C LYS A 106 8.93 2.52 15.72
N THR A 107 8.67 3.79 15.42
CA THR A 107 8.43 4.82 16.43
C THR A 107 6.95 5.11 16.68
N HIS A 108 6.03 4.70 15.80
CA HIS A 108 4.59 5.04 15.90
C HIS A 108 3.71 3.92 16.47
N ASP A 109 4.29 3.09 17.33
CA ASP A 109 3.58 2.00 17.99
C ASP A 109 2.86 1.03 17.02
N ASN A 110 3.48 0.79 15.87
CA ASN A 110 3.01 -0.13 14.82
C ASN A 110 3.95 -1.33 14.64
N VAL A 111 3.50 -2.34 13.88
CA VAL A 111 4.42 -3.36 13.35
C VAL A 111 5.47 -2.72 12.43
N PRO A 112 6.65 -3.33 12.22
CA PRO A 112 7.71 -2.73 11.39
C PRO A 112 7.19 -2.29 10.02
N LEU A 113 7.43 -1.03 9.69
CA LEU A 113 7.10 -0.44 8.39
C LEU A 113 8.39 -0.09 7.66
N TYR A 114 8.59 -0.69 6.48
CA TYR A 114 9.73 -0.39 5.61
C TYR A 114 9.30 0.52 4.47
N LEU A 115 10.09 1.55 4.22
CA LEU A 115 9.78 2.60 3.26
C LEU A 115 10.91 2.75 2.24
N LEU A 116 10.57 2.71 0.96
CA LEU A 116 11.51 2.87 -0.13
C LEU A 116 11.67 4.34 -0.52
N ASP A 117 12.90 4.75 -0.82
CA ASP A 117 13.28 6.12 -1.15
C ASP A 117 14.24 6.16 -2.34
N THR A 118 13.86 6.89 -3.39
CA THR A 118 14.71 7.12 -4.56
C THR A 118 15.47 8.44 -4.50
N ASP A 119 15.17 9.33 -3.54
CA ASP A 119 15.84 10.62 -3.36
C ASP A 119 17.21 10.43 -2.67
N VAL A 120 18.11 9.72 -3.35
CA VAL A 120 19.44 9.34 -2.85
C VAL A 120 20.54 9.66 -3.87
N PRO A 121 21.79 9.91 -3.43
CA PRO A 121 22.89 10.22 -4.32
C PRO A 121 23.09 9.17 -5.43
N GLY A 122 23.27 9.65 -6.66
CA GLY A 122 23.49 8.81 -7.84
C GLY A 122 22.22 8.31 -8.53
N ASN A 123 21.04 8.78 -8.14
CA ASN A 123 19.81 8.65 -8.93
C ASN A 123 19.51 9.97 -9.66
N GLU A 124 19.26 9.91 -10.96
CA GLU A 124 18.67 11.02 -11.72
C GLU A 124 17.14 11.08 -11.52
N ASP A 125 16.52 9.94 -11.25
CA ASP A 125 15.07 9.78 -11.10
C ASP A 125 14.60 9.92 -9.63
N GLY A 126 15.26 10.77 -8.82
CA GLY A 126 14.92 10.95 -7.40
C GLY A 126 13.50 11.47 -7.13
N TRP A 127 12.87 12.05 -8.15
CA TRP A 127 11.50 12.54 -8.14
C TRP A 127 10.44 11.43 -7.99
N ILE A 128 10.78 10.15 -8.22
CA ILE A 128 9.82 9.04 -8.15
C ILE A 128 9.14 9.01 -6.76
N THR A 129 9.91 9.14 -5.68
CA THR A 129 9.39 9.25 -4.30
C THR A 129 9.13 10.69 -3.85
N GLY A 130 8.95 11.61 -4.81
CA GLY A 130 8.71 13.03 -4.58
C GLY A 130 7.35 13.30 -3.92
N GLN A 131 6.27 13.17 -4.70
CA GLN A 131 4.91 13.51 -4.29
C GLN A 131 3.96 12.31 -4.40
N LEU A 132 3.19 12.07 -3.34
CA LEU A 132 2.12 11.07 -3.31
C LEU A 132 0.98 11.56 -4.21
N TYR A 133 0.61 10.77 -5.22
CA TYR A 133 -0.46 11.07 -6.19
C TYR A 133 -0.29 12.39 -6.98
N GLY A 134 0.92 12.96 -7.05
CA GLY A 134 1.18 14.20 -7.77
C GLY A 134 1.25 14.05 -9.29
N TRP A 135 1.54 12.85 -9.79
CA TRP A 135 1.91 12.62 -11.19
C TRP A 135 1.05 11.55 -11.87
N PHE A 136 0.96 11.61 -13.20
CA PHE A 136 0.19 10.71 -14.04
C PHE A 136 1.09 10.08 -15.11
N GLY A 137 0.76 8.87 -15.55
CA GLY A 137 1.46 8.25 -16.68
C GLY A 137 2.72 7.50 -16.29
N GLU A 138 3.89 7.95 -16.74
CA GLU A 138 5.16 7.22 -16.54
C GLU A 138 5.61 7.28 -15.08
N GLU A 139 5.51 8.45 -14.47
CA GLU A 139 5.88 8.74 -13.10
C GLU A 139 5.11 7.85 -12.14
N ARG A 140 3.82 7.67 -12.44
CA ARG A 140 2.92 6.84 -11.66
C ARG A 140 3.31 5.35 -11.75
N ILE A 141 3.60 4.85 -12.94
CA ILE A 141 4.12 3.49 -13.12
C ILE A 141 5.45 3.30 -12.38
N ALA A 142 6.35 4.30 -12.44
CA ALA A 142 7.63 4.25 -11.74
C ALA A 142 7.44 4.16 -10.21
N GLN A 143 6.51 4.90 -9.64
CA GLN A 143 6.13 4.81 -8.22
C GLN A 143 5.65 3.41 -7.86
N GLU A 144 4.75 2.84 -8.65
CA GLU A 144 4.22 1.50 -8.44
C GLU A 144 5.29 0.41 -8.61
N MET A 145 6.25 0.59 -9.53
CA MET A 145 7.40 -0.30 -9.68
C MET A 145 8.31 -0.22 -8.46
N VAL A 146 8.58 0.97 -7.92
CA VAL A 146 9.35 1.12 -6.67
C VAL A 146 8.64 0.46 -5.50
N LEU A 147 7.33 0.70 -5.32
CA LEU A 147 6.55 0.04 -4.27
C LEU A 147 6.54 -1.48 -4.43
N GLY A 148 6.23 -1.97 -5.63
CA GLY A 148 6.03 -3.37 -5.92
C GLY A 148 7.33 -4.16 -6.03
N ILE A 149 8.08 -3.93 -7.12
CA ILE A 149 9.34 -4.62 -7.41
C ILE A 149 10.38 -4.30 -6.34
N GLY A 150 10.57 -3.00 -6.05
CA GLY A 150 11.49 -2.56 -5.02
C GLY A 150 11.14 -3.13 -3.65
N GLY A 151 9.86 -3.15 -3.28
CA GLY A 151 9.41 -3.68 -1.99
C GLY A 151 9.68 -5.17 -1.79
N VAL A 152 9.46 -6.01 -2.82
CA VAL A 152 9.81 -7.44 -2.74
C VAL A 152 11.32 -7.62 -2.66
N ARG A 153 12.11 -6.89 -3.48
CA ARG A 153 13.59 -6.94 -3.40
C ARG A 153 14.11 -6.48 -2.04
N ALA A 154 13.49 -5.46 -1.43
CA ALA A 154 13.83 -4.98 -0.11
C ALA A 154 13.60 -6.05 0.96
N LEU A 155 12.46 -6.75 0.92
CA LEU A 155 12.19 -7.89 1.81
C LEU A 155 13.27 -8.96 1.70
N ARG A 156 13.68 -9.34 0.48
CA ARG A 156 14.75 -10.32 0.26
C ARG A 156 16.09 -9.84 0.83
N ALA A 157 16.49 -8.61 0.52
CA ALA A 157 17.75 -8.04 0.98
C ALA A 157 17.82 -7.87 2.51
N LEU A 158 16.67 -7.68 3.16
CA LEU A 158 16.55 -7.61 4.62
C LEU A 158 16.45 -8.98 5.30
N GLY A 159 16.37 -10.08 4.53
CA GLY A 159 16.14 -11.43 5.07
C GLY A 159 14.74 -11.60 5.69
N ILE A 160 13.74 -10.86 5.20
CA ILE A 160 12.36 -10.92 5.69
C ILE A 160 11.53 -11.81 4.77
N ASP A 161 11.12 -12.94 5.31
CA ASP A 161 10.20 -13.85 4.64
C ASP A 161 8.75 -13.42 4.81
N ALA A 162 7.97 -13.59 3.74
CA ALA A 162 6.51 -13.44 3.76
C ALA A 162 5.86 -14.65 3.09
N ASP A 163 4.83 -15.20 3.75
CA ASP A 163 4.00 -16.28 3.22
C ASP A 163 2.86 -15.70 2.35
N VAL A 164 2.42 -14.49 2.68
CA VAL A 164 1.33 -13.78 2.02
C VAL A 164 1.72 -12.33 1.72
N PHE A 165 1.42 -11.89 0.50
CA PHE A 165 1.58 -10.52 0.04
C PHE A 165 0.19 -9.90 -0.06
N HIS A 166 -0.08 -8.91 0.78
CA HIS A 166 -1.38 -8.24 0.82
C HIS A 166 -1.28 -6.89 0.13
N PHE A 167 -1.95 -6.75 -1.00
CA PHE A 167 -2.01 -5.51 -1.76
C PHE A 167 -3.21 -4.67 -1.32
N ASN A 168 -2.92 -3.48 -0.79
CA ASN A 168 -3.94 -2.48 -0.49
C ASN A 168 -4.16 -1.59 -1.71
N GLU A 169 -5.18 -1.92 -2.51
CA GLU A 169 -5.41 -1.41 -3.86
C GLU A 169 -4.37 -1.86 -4.91
N GLY A 170 -4.63 -1.58 -6.19
CA GLY A 170 -3.87 -2.11 -7.33
C GLY A 170 -2.42 -1.64 -7.43
N HIS A 171 -2.04 -0.62 -6.64
CA HIS A 171 -0.74 0.05 -6.71
C HIS A 171 0.46 -0.86 -6.45
N ALA A 172 0.26 -1.94 -5.70
CA ALA A 172 1.30 -2.90 -5.38
C ALA A 172 1.40 -4.06 -6.38
N LEU A 173 0.63 -4.05 -7.48
CA LEU A 173 0.54 -5.19 -8.40
C LEU A 173 1.89 -5.69 -8.91
N PHE A 174 2.85 -4.78 -9.16
CA PHE A 174 4.18 -5.15 -9.64
C PHE A 174 5.00 -5.96 -8.62
N ALA A 175 4.63 -6.00 -7.34
CA ALA A 175 5.18 -6.97 -6.39
C ALA A 175 4.87 -8.40 -6.84
N GLY A 176 3.66 -8.65 -7.36
CA GLY A 176 3.32 -9.95 -7.93
C GLY A 176 4.15 -10.30 -9.16
N PHE A 177 4.58 -9.30 -9.95
CA PHE A 177 5.43 -9.53 -11.10
C PHE A 177 6.85 -9.90 -10.67
N GLU A 178 7.38 -9.27 -9.61
CA GLU A 178 8.63 -9.69 -8.97
C GLU A 178 8.56 -11.15 -8.49
N LEU A 179 7.51 -11.51 -7.75
CA LEU A 179 7.32 -12.86 -7.26
C LEU A 179 7.22 -13.90 -8.38
N GLN A 180 6.62 -13.53 -9.51
CA GLN A 180 6.57 -14.41 -10.68
C GLN A 180 7.93 -14.52 -11.35
N ARG A 181 8.67 -13.41 -11.51
CA ARG A 181 10.02 -13.42 -12.07
C ARG A 181 10.95 -14.33 -11.26
N GLU A 182 10.96 -14.21 -9.92
CA GLU A 182 11.75 -15.08 -9.04
C GLU A 182 11.51 -16.58 -9.31
N LYS A 183 10.26 -16.97 -9.55
CA LYS A 183 9.90 -18.38 -9.85
C LYS A 183 10.34 -18.80 -11.24
N MET A 184 10.17 -17.93 -12.24
CA MET A 184 10.60 -18.21 -13.61
C MET A 184 12.13 -18.30 -13.71
N GLU A 185 12.86 -17.45 -12.99
CA GLU A 185 14.32 -17.51 -12.86
C GLU A 185 14.78 -18.82 -12.20
N ALA A 186 13.99 -19.36 -11.26
CA ALA A 186 14.20 -20.69 -10.68
C ALA A 186 13.80 -21.86 -11.62
N GLY A 187 13.45 -21.59 -12.88
CA GLY A 187 13.13 -22.59 -13.90
C GLY A 187 11.66 -22.99 -13.97
N MET A 188 10.77 -22.35 -13.21
CA MET A 188 9.34 -22.66 -13.25
C MET A 188 8.70 -22.15 -14.56
N PRO A 189 7.94 -22.97 -15.31
CA PRO A 189 7.23 -22.50 -16.48
C PRO A 189 6.24 -21.38 -16.15
N TYR A 190 6.02 -20.46 -17.10
CA TYR A 190 5.17 -19.28 -16.93
C TYR A 190 3.81 -19.56 -16.25
N LYS A 191 3.08 -20.59 -16.70
CA LYS A 191 1.75 -20.91 -16.17
C LYS A 191 1.80 -21.35 -14.71
N ASP A 192 2.81 -22.15 -14.35
CA ASP A 192 3.00 -22.64 -13.00
C ASP A 192 3.48 -21.51 -12.08
N ALA A 193 4.37 -20.65 -12.57
CA ALA A 193 4.86 -19.48 -11.87
C ALA A 193 3.71 -18.49 -11.57
N LEU A 194 2.82 -18.26 -12.54
CA LEU A 194 1.63 -17.44 -12.37
C LEU A 194 0.68 -18.04 -11.31
N ALA A 195 0.41 -19.35 -11.38
CA ALA A 195 -0.48 -20.03 -10.43
C ALA A 195 0.10 -20.04 -9.00
N ALA A 196 1.40 -20.31 -8.86
CA ALA A 196 2.10 -20.28 -7.57
C ALA A 196 2.15 -18.87 -6.98
N THR A 197 2.38 -17.85 -7.82
CA THR A 197 2.33 -16.44 -7.41
C THR A 197 0.93 -16.04 -6.95
N ARG A 198 -0.10 -16.47 -7.69
CA ARG A 198 -1.50 -16.24 -7.29
C ARG A 198 -1.80 -16.77 -5.89
N ASN A 199 -1.24 -17.93 -5.55
CA ASN A 199 -1.41 -18.53 -4.22
C ASN A 199 -0.74 -17.75 -3.08
N GLN A 200 0.12 -16.78 -3.35
CA GLN A 200 0.76 -15.95 -2.31
C GLN A 200 0.07 -14.60 -2.12
N ILE A 201 -0.83 -14.19 -3.02
CA ILE A 201 -1.33 -12.80 -3.05
C ILE A 201 -2.78 -12.72 -2.57
N VAL A 202 -3.05 -11.75 -1.71
CA VAL A 202 -4.40 -11.29 -1.37
C VAL A 202 -4.55 -9.79 -1.69
N PHE A 203 -5.72 -9.38 -2.12
CA PHE A 203 -5.95 -8.02 -2.63
C PHE A 203 -7.19 -7.37 -2.01
N THR A 204 -7.03 -6.18 -1.43
CA THR A 204 -8.16 -5.34 -1.03
C THR A 204 -8.50 -4.36 -2.15
N THR A 205 -9.78 -4.26 -2.50
CA THR A 205 -10.32 -3.20 -3.36
C THR A 205 -11.20 -2.24 -2.55
N HIS A 206 -11.04 -0.95 -2.80
CA HIS A 206 -11.73 0.16 -2.14
C HIS A 206 -12.65 0.91 -3.09
N THR A 207 -12.34 0.92 -4.39
CA THR A 207 -13.03 1.74 -5.39
C THR A 207 -14.33 1.08 -5.86
N PRO A 208 -15.51 1.70 -5.63
CA PRO A 208 -16.81 1.11 -5.99
C PRO A 208 -17.28 1.44 -7.42
N VAL A 209 -16.45 2.12 -8.23
CA VAL A 209 -16.78 2.59 -9.58
C VAL A 209 -15.67 2.27 -10.57
N VAL A 210 -16.03 1.85 -11.79
CA VAL A 210 -15.04 1.43 -12.81
C VAL A 210 -14.07 2.56 -13.16
N GLN A 211 -14.57 3.79 -13.27
CA GLN A 211 -13.80 4.98 -13.66
C GLN A 211 -12.72 5.36 -12.64
N GLY A 212 -12.85 4.93 -11.38
CA GLY A 212 -11.83 5.15 -10.36
C GLY A 212 -10.70 4.10 -10.38
N ASN A 213 -10.74 3.13 -11.30
CA ASN A 213 -9.71 2.09 -11.39
C ASN A 213 -8.66 2.45 -12.44
N GLU A 214 -7.44 2.60 -11.95
CA GLU A 214 -6.27 2.98 -12.73
C GLU A 214 -5.98 2.02 -13.89
N SER A 215 -5.63 2.59 -15.05
CA SER A 215 -5.27 1.82 -16.25
C SER A 215 -4.10 2.47 -16.99
N HIS A 216 -3.24 1.63 -17.58
CA HIS A 216 -2.07 2.06 -18.35
C HIS A 216 -2.06 1.40 -19.73
N TYR A 217 -1.55 2.10 -20.75
CA TYR A 217 -1.29 1.46 -22.03
C TYR A 217 -0.19 0.40 -21.88
N ILE A 218 -0.38 -0.78 -22.48
CA ILE A 218 0.59 -1.88 -22.41
C ILE A 218 1.95 -1.44 -22.95
N ASP A 219 1.98 -0.67 -24.03
CA ASP A 219 3.25 -0.16 -24.59
C ASP A 219 3.99 0.74 -23.61
N ARG A 220 3.27 1.52 -22.79
CA ARG A 220 3.89 2.30 -21.72
C ARG A 220 4.45 1.39 -20.63
N LEU A 221 3.74 0.33 -20.24
CA LEU A 221 4.27 -0.65 -19.28
C LEU A 221 5.56 -1.31 -19.79
N MET A 222 5.59 -1.73 -21.05
CA MET A 222 6.78 -2.30 -21.68
C MET A 222 7.93 -1.29 -21.75
N TYR A 223 7.65 -0.05 -22.15
CA TYR A 223 8.65 1.02 -22.21
C TYR A 223 9.27 1.31 -20.83
N MET A 224 8.44 1.30 -19.77
CA MET A 224 8.89 1.51 -18.40
C MET A 224 9.69 0.31 -17.85
N GLY A 225 9.60 -0.88 -18.47
CA GLY A 225 10.14 -2.14 -17.95
C GLY A 225 9.27 -2.76 -16.84
N ALA A 226 8.00 -2.37 -16.78
CA ALA A 226 7.06 -2.82 -15.76
C ALA A 226 6.62 -4.28 -15.94
N ASP A 227 6.83 -4.88 -17.12
CA ASP A 227 6.70 -6.32 -17.35
C ASP A 227 7.73 -7.14 -16.56
N ASN A 228 8.79 -6.49 -16.08
CA ASN A 228 9.86 -7.06 -15.26
C ASN A 228 10.50 -8.30 -15.90
N GLY A 229 10.51 -8.39 -17.24
CA GLY A 229 11.02 -9.52 -18.00
C GLY A 229 10.22 -10.83 -17.86
N CYS A 230 9.07 -10.81 -17.17
CA CYS A 230 8.28 -12.01 -16.86
C CYS A 230 6.91 -12.06 -17.55
N PHE A 231 6.58 -11.03 -18.34
CA PHE A 231 5.37 -10.99 -19.15
C PHE A 231 5.63 -10.49 -20.58
N THR A 232 5.00 -11.12 -21.57
CA THR A 232 4.85 -10.55 -22.91
C THR A 232 3.68 -9.57 -22.97
N LYS A 233 3.59 -8.75 -24.02
CA LYS A 233 2.43 -7.87 -24.27
C LYS A 233 1.10 -8.62 -24.26
N SER A 234 1.06 -9.81 -24.88
CA SER A 234 -0.17 -10.62 -24.93
C SER A 234 -0.53 -11.19 -23.56
N GLN A 235 0.46 -11.54 -22.73
CA GLN A 235 0.24 -11.98 -21.36
C GLN A 235 -0.23 -10.83 -20.46
N LEU A 236 0.31 -9.62 -20.62
CA LEU A 236 -0.21 -8.43 -19.94
C LEU A 236 -1.66 -8.14 -20.35
N ALA A 237 -1.97 -8.20 -21.65
CA ALA A 237 -3.33 -8.03 -22.14
C ALA A 237 -4.30 -9.08 -21.57
N ALA A 238 -3.86 -10.33 -21.46
CA ALA A 238 -4.64 -11.40 -20.84
C ALA A 238 -4.85 -11.17 -19.33
N LEU A 239 -3.84 -10.63 -18.65
CA LEU A 239 -3.89 -10.37 -17.21
C LEU A 239 -4.76 -9.14 -16.88
N GLY A 240 -4.45 -7.96 -17.42
CA GLY A 240 -5.10 -6.70 -17.05
C GLY A 240 -6.04 -6.11 -18.10
N GLY A 241 -6.09 -6.64 -19.32
CA GLY A 241 -6.79 -6.02 -20.45
C GLY A 241 -5.90 -5.08 -21.26
N SER A 242 -6.48 -4.43 -22.27
CA SER A 242 -5.81 -3.42 -23.11
C SER A 242 -6.76 -2.24 -23.34
N PRO A 243 -6.57 -1.08 -22.67
CA PRO A 243 -5.48 -0.75 -21.75
C PRO A 243 -5.45 -1.66 -20.50
N PHE A 244 -4.26 -1.84 -19.92
CA PHE A 244 -4.03 -2.67 -18.75
C PHE A 244 -4.65 -2.04 -17.52
N ASN A 245 -5.68 -2.66 -16.95
CA ASN A 245 -6.33 -2.21 -15.73
C ASN A 245 -5.68 -2.85 -14.50
N MET A 246 -5.19 -2.02 -13.58
CA MET A 246 -4.43 -2.47 -12.39
C MET A 246 -5.30 -3.32 -11.45
N THR A 247 -6.57 -2.96 -11.28
CA THR A 247 -7.51 -3.72 -10.44
C THR A 247 -7.86 -5.08 -11.06
N VAL A 248 -8.10 -5.14 -12.37
CA VAL A 248 -8.32 -6.42 -13.08
C VAL A 248 -7.10 -7.33 -12.96
N GLY A 249 -5.90 -6.76 -13.14
CA GLY A 249 -4.64 -7.47 -12.95
C GLY A 249 -4.51 -8.03 -11.53
N ALA A 250 -4.75 -7.21 -10.50
CA ALA A 250 -4.69 -7.61 -9.09
C ALA A 250 -5.73 -8.69 -8.76
N LEU A 251 -6.96 -8.56 -9.26
CA LEU A 251 -8.02 -9.56 -9.10
C LEU A 251 -7.64 -10.92 -9.71
N ARG A 252 -6.98 -10.94 -10.87
CA ARG A 252 -6.53 -12.18 -11.51
C ARG A 252 -5.23 -12.73 -10.93
N LEU A 253 -4.39 -11.87 -10.36
CA LEU A 253 -3.14 -12.28 -9.72
C LEU A 253 -3.29 -12.64 -8.24
N SER A 254 -4.47 -12.51 -7.66
CA SER A 254 -4.73 -12.85 -6.25
C SER A 254 -5.47 -14.18 -6.10
N ARG A 255 -5.17 -14.96 -5.05
CA ARG A 255 -5.99 -16.14 -4.71
C ARG A 255 -7.34 -15.74 -4.13
N LYS A 256 -7.37 -14.63 -3.39
CA LYS A 256 -8.55 -14.11 -2.70
C LYS A 256 -8.49 -12.59 -2.64
N SER A 257 -9.65 -11.96 -2.69
CA SER A 257 -9.77 -10.53 -2.55
C SER A 257 -10.85 -10.16 -1.54
N ASN A 258 -10.75 -8.95 -0.99
CA ASN A 258 -11.76 -8.41 -0.10
C ASN A 258 -12.16 -7.00 -0.49
N ALA A 259 -13.44 -6.72 -0.28
CA ALA A 259 -14.03 -5.40 -0.28
C ALA A 259 -14.17 -4.93 1.17
N VAL A 260 -14.19 -3.61 1.35
CA VAL A 260 -14.16 -2.94 2.66
C VAL A 260 -15.47 -2.82 3.43
N ALA A 261 -16.57 -3.40 2.94
CA ALA A 261 -17.86 -3.46 3.62
C ALA A 261 -18.76 -4.54 3.00
N LYS A 262 -19.78 -5.00 3.73
CA LYS A 262 -20.77 -5.96 3.21
C LYS A 262 -21.47 -5.47 1.94
N LEU A 263 -21.92 -4.21 1.93
CA LEU A 263 -22.55 -3.62 0.75
C LEU A 263 -21.52 -3.41 -0.37
N HIS A 264 -20.31 -2.97 -0.03
CA HIS A 264 -19.23 -2.80 -1.00
C HIS A 264 -18.87 -4.11 -1.70
N ALA A 265 -18.84 -5.24 -0.99
CA ALA A 265 -18.60 -6.55 -1.60
C ALA A 265 -19.67 -6.92 -2.64
N LYS A 266 -20.94 -6.59 -2.40
CA LYS A 266 -22.01 -6.78 -3.40
C LYS A 266 -21.75 -5.92 -4.64
N THR A 267 -21.43 -4.64 -4.45
CA THR A 267 -21.12 -3.70 -5.53
C THR A 267 -19.91 -4.14 -6.34
N ALA A 268 -18.80 -4.47 -5.68
CA ALA A 268 -17.56 -4.90 -6.32
C ALA A 268 -17.74 -6.22 -7.10
N ASN A 269 -18.45 -7.21 -6.54
CA ASN A 269 -18.74 -8.45 -7.26
C ASN A 269 -19.63 -8.22 -8.49
N LYS A 270 -20.63 -7.32 -8.41
CA LYS A 270 -21.47 -6.95 -9.54
C LYS A 270 -20.66 -6.23 -10.63
N MET A 271 -19.79 -5.30 -10.22
CA MET A 271 -18.91 -4.55 -11.12
C MET A 271 -17.97 -5.47 -11.89
N TRP A 272 -17.29 -6.38 -11.19
CA TRP A 272 -16.29 -7.27 -11.78
C TRP A 272 -16.85 -8.62 -12.24
N LYS A 273 -18.17 -8.77 -12.39
CA LYS A 273 -18.80 -10.04 -12.80
C LYS A 273 -18.31 -10.57 -14.15
N HIS A 274 -17.90 -9.67 -15.04
CA HIS A 274 -17.46 -9.98 -16.40
C HIS A 274 -15.98 -10.36 -16.48
N VAL A 275 -15.19 -10.14 -15.41
CA VAL A 275 -13.76 -10.46 -15.36
C VAL A 275 -13.59 -11.95 -15.08
N LYS A 276 -13.43 -12.74 -16.13
CA LYS A 276 -13.12 -14.18 -16.01
C LYS A 276 -11.77 -14.38 -15.28
N GLY A 277 -11.70 -15.40 -14.43
CA GLY A 277 -10.47 -15.76 -13.70
C GLY A 277 -10.12 -14.87 -12.51
N ARG A 278 -10.97 -13.90 -12.14
CA ARG A 278 -10.76 -13.13 -10.91
C ARG A 278 -10.88 -13.99 -9.66
N SER A 279 -10.24 -13.56 -8.58
CA SER A 279 -10.48 -14.04 -7.23
C SER A 279 -11.92 -13.82 -6.77
N GLU A 280 -12.34 -14.63 -5.80
CA GLU A 280 -13.52 -14.33 -4.98
C GLU A 280 -13.29 -13.03 -4.21
N ILE A 281 -14.28 -12.13 -4.23
CA ILE A 281 -14.25 -10.89 -3.45
C ILE A 281 -15.18 -11.07 -2.24
N VAL A 282 -14.61 -11.18 -1.04
CA VAL A 282 -15.36 -11.29 0.21
C VAL A 282 -15.54 -9.94 0.90
N ALA A 283 -16.38 -9.85 1.92
CA ALA A 283 -16.53 -8.63 2.73
C ALA A 283 -15.65 -8.70 3.99
N ILE A 284 -14.76 -7.72 4.16
CA ILE A 284 -14.07 -7.45 5.41
C ILE A 284 -14.32 -5.98 5.72
N THR A 285 -15.19 -5.69 6.69
CA THR A 285 -15.56 -4.32 7.04
C THR A 285 -14.34 -3.59 7.62
N ASN A 286 -14.04 -2.40 7.12
CA ASN A 286 -12.99 -1.55 7.69
C ASN A 286 -13.24 -1.29 9.18
N ALA A 287 -12.14 -1.08 9.89
CA ALA A 287 -12.12 -0.71 11.30
C ALA A 287 -11.10 0.41 11.50
N ILE A 288 -11.19 1.04 12.67
CA ILE A 288 -10.22 2.01 13.15
C ILE A 288 -9.43 1.44 14.32
N HIS A 289 -8.23 1.96 14.56
CA HIS A 289 -7.48 1.63 15.77
C HIS A 289 -8.03 2.45 16.94
N THR A 290 -8.91 1.85 17.75
CA THR A 290 -9.67 2.54 18.80
C THR A 290 -8.79 3.42 19.73
N PRO A 291 -7.61 2.97 20.22
CA PRO A 291 -6.74 3.82 21.04
C PRO A 291 -6.16 5.04 20.32
N THR A 292 -6.08 5.04 18.98
CA THR A 292 -5.67 6.24 18.20
C THR A 292 -6.77 7.30 18.21
N TRP A 293 -8.03 6.89 18.08
CA TRP A 293 -9.12 7.77 17.66
C TRP A 293 -10.11 8.11 18.77
N VAL A 294 -10.06 7.39 19.90
CA VAL A 294 -10.97 7.62 21.03
C VAL A 294 -10.17 8.02 22.25
N ASP A 295 -10.58 9.11 22.89
CA ASP A 295 -10.00 9.54 24.17
C ASP A 295 -10.08 8.39 25.19
N GLN A 296 -8.94 8.04 25.77
CA GLN A 296 -8.84 6.94 26.73
C GLN A 296 -9.78 7.09 27.93
N ARG A 297 -10.08 8.34 28.34
CA ARG A 297 -11.05 8.63 29.41
C ARG A 297 -12.47 8.26 28.98
N MET A 298 -12.82 8.52 27.72
CA MET A 298 -14.13 8.14 27.16
C MET A 298 -14.27 6.63 27.06
N LEU A 299 -13.22 5.92 26.61
CA LEU A 299 -13.21 4.46 26.58
C LEU A 299 -13.43 3.87 27.98
N LYS A 300 -12.63 4.33 28.95
CA LYS A 300 -12.75 3.87 30.34
C LYS A 300 -14.14 4.16 30.91
N ALA A 301 -14.69 5.35 30.69
CA ALA A 301 -16.02 5.69 31.16
C ALA A 301 -17.10 4.83 30.50
N ALA A 302 -17.01 4.53 29.21
CA ALA A 302 -17.97 3.64 28.54
C ALA A 302 -17.94 2.22 29.13
N GLU A 303 -16.74 1.70 29.44
CA GLU A 303 -16.56 0.36 30.02
C GLU A 303 -17.03 0.28 31.49
N THR A 304 -16.86 1.35 32.27
CA THR A 304 -17.19 1.35 33.71
C THR A 304 -18.52 2.02 34.04
N GLY A 305 -19.33 2.37 33.05
CA GLY A 305 -20.59 3.11 33.26
C GLY A 305 -20.41 4.53 33.82
N GLY A 306 -19.28 5.17 33.52
CA GLY A 306 -18.95 6.53 33.93
C GLY A 306 -19.66 7.62 33.12
N ASP A 307 -19.49 8.88 33.54
CA ASP A 307 -20.13 10.04 32.92
C ASP A 307 -19.44 10.48 31.62
N LEU A 308 -19.94 9.97 30.50
CA LEU A 308 -19.51 10.34 29.14
C LEU A 308 -19.83 11.79 28.78
N TRP A 309 -20.91 12.37 29.34
CA TRP A 309 -21.32 13.74 29.01
C TRP A 309 -20.34 14.77 29.58
N THR A 310 -19.94 14.61 30.83
CA THR A 310 -18.94 15.49 31.43
C THR A 310 -17.60 15.43 30.68
N LEU A 311 -17.13 14.23 30.31
CA LEU A 311 -15.91 14.06 29.52
C LEU A 311 -16.03 14.69 28.12
N HIS A 312 -17.16 14.51 27.45
CA HIS A 312 -17.44 15.19 26.17
C HIS A 312 -17.33 16.72 26.31
N GLN A 313 -17.94 17.29 27.35
CA GLN A 313 -17.90 18.74 27.61
C GLN A 313 -16.48 19.23 27.95
N GLN A 314 -15.67 18.41 28.64
CA GLN A 314 -14.25 18.71 28.86
C GLN A 314 -13.46 18.73 27.54
N ASN A 315 -13.68 17.75 26.66
CA ASN A 315 -13.03 17.69 25.35
C ASN A 315 -13.41 18.87 24.46
N LYS A 316 -14.68 19.25 24.46
CA LYS A 316 -15.17 20.45 23.78
C LYS A 316 -14.49 21.71 24.30
N LYS A 317 -14.35 21.86 25.62
CA LYS A 317 -13.63 23.00 26.24
C LYS A 317 -12.14 23.00 25.89
N ALA A 318 -11.50 21.84 25.79
CA ALA A 318 -10.09 21.73 25.40
C ALA A 318 -9.88 22.16 23.94
N LEU A 319 -10.79 21.77 23.04
CA LEU A 319 -10.74 22.17 21.63
C LEU A 319 -10.79 23.69 21.44
N PHE A 320 -11.60 24.41 22.21
CA PHE A 320 -11.66 25.88 22.14
C PHE A 320 -10.43 26.60 22.73
N LYS A 321 -9.59 25.90 23.48
CA LYS A 321 -8.36 26.45 24.06
C LYS A 321 -7.11 26.22 23.21
N PHE A 322 -7.18 25.26 22.29
CA PHE A 322 -6.13 24.97 21.31
C PHE A 322 -6.15 26.01 20.20
#